data_AF-U2CA89-F1
#
_entry.id   AF-U2CA89-F1
#
_cell.length_a   1.000
_cell.length_b   1.000
_cell.length_c   1.000
_cell.angle_alpha   90.00
_cell.angle_beta   90.00
_cell.angle_gamma   90.00
#
_symmetry.space_group_name_H-M   'P 1'
#
loop_
_entity.id
_entity.type
_entity.pdbx_description
1 polymer ?
#
loop_
_entity_poly.entity_id
_entity_poly.type
_entity_poly.pdbx_seq_one_letter_code
_entity_poly.pdbx_strand_id
1 'polypeptide(L)' 'MKYIVISKDPCTGEQSAFYTNWFDAENNFNPEYNMIVIDRTRHLVTFDGETWQDIDEDSL' A
#
# COMPACT_ATOMS: atom_id res chain seq x y z
N MET A 1 -0.05 5.79 -12.96
CA MET A 1 -0.53 5.04 -11.77
C MET A 1 0.56 5.11 -10.72
N LYS A 2 0.51 6.14 -9.86
CA LYS A 2 1.55 6.42 -8.85
C LYS A 2 1.56 5.38 -7.73
N TYR A 3 0.39 4.92 -7.32
CA TYR A 3 0.23 4.03 -6.17
C TYR A 3 -0.32 2.67 -6.56
N ILE A 4 0.08 1.65 -5.80
CA ILE A 4 -0.62 0.38 -5.67
C ILE A 4 -1.15 0.31 -4.24
N VAL A 5 -2.43 0.03 -4.09
CA VAL A 5 -3.05 -0.19 -2.78
C VAL A 5 -3.50 -1.64 -2.74
N ILE A 6 -3.06 -2.36 -1.71
CA ILE A 6 -3.43 -3.74 -1.43
C ILE A 6 -4.22 -3.72 -0.13
N SER A 7 -5.31 -4.46 -0.08
CA SER A 7 -6.16 -4.59 1.10
C SER A 7 -6.66 -6.01 1.25
N LYS A 8 -6.93 -6.42 2.49
CA LYS A 8 -7.55 -7.68 2.86
C LYS A 8 -8.82 -7.38 3.64
N ASP A 9 -9.96 -7.84 3.14
CA ASP A 9 -11.23 -7.74 3.85
C ASP A 9 -11.14 -8.54 5.18
N PRO A 10 -11.40 -7.93 6.34
CA PRO A 10 -11.28 -8.61 7.63
C PRO A 10 -12.38 -9.64 7.89
N CYS A 11 -13.53 -9.53 7.23
CA CYS A 11 -14.68 -10.43 7.38
C CYS A 11 -14.57 -11.67 6.48
N THR A 12 -14.12 -11.48 5.22
CA THR A 12 -14.06 -12.57 4.22
C THR A 12 -12.65 -13.13 4.05
N GLY A 13 -11.63 -12.34 4.40
CA GLY A 13 -10.23 -12.65 4.15
C GLY A 13 -9.78 -12.44 2.69
N GLU A 14 -10.67 -11.96 1.81
CA GLU A 14 -10.37 -11.72 0.41
C GLU A 14 -9.34 -10.60 0.24
N GLN A 15 -8.38 -10.80 -0.66
CA GLN A 15 -7.35 -9.82 -0.97
C GLN A 15 -7.62 -9.17 -2.33
N SER A 16 -7.47 -7.85 -2.37
CA SER A 16 -7.62 -7.06 -3.60
C SER A 16 -6.49 -6.07 -3.74
N ALA A 17 -6.14 -5.74 -4.98
CA ALA A 17 -5.20 -4.67 -5.28
C ALA A 17 -5.73 -3.77 -6.39
N PHE A 18 -5.51 -2.47 -6.27
CA PHE A 18 -5.88 -1.51 -7.31
C PHE A 18 -4.82 -0.42 -7.50
N TYR A 19 -4.79 0.10 -8.72
CA TYR A 19 -3.92 1.22 -9.08
C TYR A 19 -4.64 2.55 -8.93
N THR A 20 -3.93 3.57 -8.47
CA THR A 20 -4.45 4.95 -8.42
C THR A 20 -3.34 5.98 -8.53
N ASN A 21 -3.68 7.22 -8.86
CA ASN A 21 -2.74 8.36 -8.83
C ASN A 21 -2.92 9.24 -7.58
N TRP A 22 -3.99 9.03 -6.82
CA TRP A 22 -4.50 10.00 -5.84
C TRP A 22 -4.68 9.40 -4.45
N PHE A 23 -3.94 8.34 -4.10
CA PHE A 23 -4.04 7.78 -2.76
C PHE A 23 -3.39 8.72 -1.76
N ASP A 24 -4.15 9.08 -0.72
CA ASP A 24 -3.69 9.86 0.42
C ASP A 24 -3.65 8.92 1.63
N ALA A 25 -2.44 8.51 2.01
CA ALA A 25 -2.21 7.55 3.08
C ALA A 25 -2.54 8.11 4.46
N GLU A 26 -2.38 9.42 4.69
CA GLU A 26 -2.67 10.02 5.99
C GLU A 26 -4.17 9.95 6.33
N ASN A 27 -5.03 10.09 5.32
CA ASN A 27 -6.48 10.14 5.52
C ASN A 27 -7.21 8.83 5.16
N ASN A 28 -6.66 8.00 4.27
CA ASN A 28 -7.36 6.82 3.74
C ASN A 28 -6.70 5.49 4.08
N PHE A 29 -5.59 5.49 4.82
CA PHE A 29 -5.04 4.24 5.33
C PHE A 29 -5.98 3.64 6.37
N ASN A 30 -6.29 2.35 6.25
CA ASN A 30 -7.12 1.63 7.20
C ASN A 30 -6.42 0.35 7.69
N PRO A 31 -5.95 0.29 8.96
CA PRO A 31 -5.27 -0.87 9.50
C PRO A 31 -6.18 -2.11 9.63
N GLU A 32 -7.50 -1.93 9.77
CA GLU A 32 -8.45 -3.05 9.87
C GLU A 32 -8.46 -3.92 8.60
N TYR A 33 -8.13 -3.31 7.46
CA TYR A 33 -8.05 -3.99 6.17
C TYR A 33 -6.65 -4.50 5.84
N ASN A 34 -5.72 -4.57 6.81
CA ASN A 34 -4.31 -4.90 6.59
C ASN A 34 -3.74 -4.21 5.33
N MET A 35 -4.01 -2.91 5.19
CA MET A 35 -3.65 -2.19 3.99
C MET A 35 -2.13 -2.13 3.82
N ILE A 36 -1.70 -2.28 2.57
CA ILE A 36 -0.31 -2.07 2.15
C ILE A 36 -0.36 -1.07 1.00
N VAL A 37 0.45 -0.02 1.09
CA VAL A 37 0.46 1.05 0.11
C VAL A 37 1.87 1.19 -0.45
N ILE A 38 1.99 1.06 -1.77
CA ILE A 38 3.26 1.18 -2.48
C ILE A 38 3.21 2.46 -3.31
N ASP A 39 4.13 3.38 -3.07
CA ASP A 39 4.39 4.53 -3.92
C ASP A 39 5.47 4.17 -4.95
N ARG A 40 5.04 3.95 -6.20
CA ARG A 40 5.91 3.54 -7.30
C ARG A 40 6.79 4.67 -7.82
N THR A 41 6.49 5.93 -7.51
CA THR A 41 7.33 7.06 -7.92
C THR A 41 8.50 7.25 -6.97
N ARG A 42 8.29 6.97 -5.69
CA ARG A 42 9.33 7.08 -4.66
C ARG A 42 10.02 5.76 -4.33
N HIS A 43 9.51 4.64 -4.85
CA HIS A 43 9.97 3.28 -4.51
C HIS A 43 9.87 2.99 -3.01
N LEU A 44 8.76 3.43 -2.39
CA LEU A 44 8.50 3.27 -0.96
C LEU A 44 7.26 2.41 -0.72
N VAL A 45 7.24 1.70 0.40
CA VAL A 45 6.10 0.95 0.90
C VAL A 45 5.77 1.36 2.34
N THR A 46 4.49 1.42 2.67
CA THR A 46 4.02 1.52 4.06
C THR A 46 3.06 0.38 4.38
N PHE A 47 3.15 -0.11 5.62
CA PHE A 47 2.34 -1.18 6.19
C PHE A 47 1.45 -0.71 7.35
N ASP A 48 1.60 0.56 7.75
CA ASP A 48 0.94 1.17 8.90
C ASP A 48 0.34 2.56 8.57
N GLY A 49 0.59 3.09 7.36
CA GLY A 49 0.14 4.40 6.92
C GLY A 49 1.02 5.56 7.39
N GLU A 50 1.97 5.31 8.31
CA GLU A 50 2.79 6.33 8.96
C GLU A 50 4.26 6.21 8.57
N THR A 51 4.82 4.99 8.64
CA THR A 51 6.22 4.71 8.33
C THR A 51 6.36 4.20 6.90
N TRP A 52 7.34 4.76 6.19
CA TRP A 52 7.65 4.39 4.82
C TRP A 52 9.03 3.74 4.77
N GLN A 53 9.12 2.62 4.06
CA GLN A 53 10.31 1.80 3.91
C GLN A 53 10.71 1.76 2.44
N ASP A 54 12.02 1.81 2.16
CA ASP A 54 12.54 1.61 0.81
C ASP A 54 12.24 0.20 0.30
N ILE A 55 11.95 0.09 -0.99
CA ILE A 55 11.82 -1.20 -1.68
C ILE A 55 13.16 -1.52 -2.31
N ASP A 56 13.82 -2.55 -1.78
CA ASP A 56 15.05 -3.06 -2.37
C ASP A 56 14.78 -3.74 -3.72
N GLU A 57 15.56 -3.39 -4.73
CA GLU A 57 15.59 -4.11 -6.00
C GLU A 57 16.66 -5.20 -5.93
N ASP A 58 16.23 -6.45 -6.05
CA ASP A 58 17.16 -7.57 -6.22
C ASP A 58 17.81 -7.48 -7.61
N SER A 59 19.12 -7.74 -7.66
CA SER A 59 19.94 -7.65 -8.87
C SER A 59 20.37 -9.03 -9.41
N LEU A 60 19.74 -10.11 -8.95
CA LEU A 60 20.00 -11.49 -9.40
C LEU A 60 19.50 -11.78 -10.82
#